data_AF-L7VL40-F1
#
_entry.id   AF-L7VL40-F1
#
_cell.length_a   1.000
_cell.length_b   1.000
_cell.length_c   1.000
_cell.angle_alpha   90.00
_cell.angle_beta   90.00
_cell.angle_gamma   90.00
#
_symmetry.space_group_name_H-M   'P 1'
#
loop_
_entity.id
_entity.type
_entity.pdbx_description
1 polymer ?
#
loop_
_entity_poly.entity_id
_entity_poly.type
_entity_poly.pdbx_seq_one_letter_code
_entity_poly.pdbx_strand_id
1 'polypeptide(L)'
;MLGINNQYDKIILFMPTFRKSKIINRIDSTSDFPIISSKNISEINSFLKENKVLLVIKPHPYQNDIEFLNLEFTNIIKFTNEDLAMKNVLLYELLGQVDALVTDYSSVYFDFLLTQKPID
;
A
#
# COMPACT_ATOMS: atom_id res chain seq x y z
N MET A 1 11.96 11.02 -6.21
CA MET A 1 11.12 11.37 -5.06
C MET A 1 9.68 11.34 -5.53
N LEU A 2 8.80 10.59 -4.89
CA LEU A 2 7.38 10.38 -5.28
C LEU A 2 6.51 11.66 -5.40
N GLY A 3 7.11 12.85 -5.30
CA GLY A 3 6.39 14.13 -5.23
C GLY A 3 5.63 14.29 -3.91
N ILE A 4 6.02 13.54 -2.88
CA ILE A 4 5.38 13.59 -1.57
C ILE A 4 5.86 14.86 -0.87
N ASN A 5 4.91 15.75 -0.58
CA ASN A 5 5.12 17.04 0.11
C ASN A 5 5.90 16.86 1.42
N ASN A 6 6.58 17.92 1.88
CA ASN A 6 7.18 18.05 3.23
C ASN A 6 6.15 17.98 4.40
N GLN A 7 4.95 17.48 4.13
CA GLN A 7 3.86 17.33 5.10
C GLN A 7 3.98 16.05 5.93
N TYR A 8 4.69 15.04 5.43
CA TYR A 8 4.83 13.74 6.10
C TYR A 8 6.27 13.53 6.54
N ASP A 9 6.42 13.02 7.77
CA ASP A 9 7.72 12.68 8.36
C ASP A 9 8.17 11.27 7.96
N LYS A 10 7.20 10.39 7.64
CA LYS A 10 7.42 8.98 7.25
C LYS A 10 6.48 8.52 6.15
N ILE A 11 6.98 7.61 5.31
CA ILE A 11 6.21 6.94 4.26
C ILE A 11 6.28 5.44 4.48
N ILE A 12 5.12 4.80 4.66
CA ILE A 12 4.98 3.36 4.79
C ILE A 12 4.33 2.81 3.52
N LEU A 13 4.91 1.77 2.94
CA LEU A 13 4.30 1.05 1.82
C LEU A 13 3.56 -0.18 2.35
N PHE A 14 2.29 -0.34 2.00
CA PHE A 14 1.52 -1.56 2.24
C PHE A 14 1.30 -2.30 0.92
N MET A 15 1.87 -3.50 0.82
CA MET A 15 1.79 -4.40 -0.34
C MET A 15 1.19 -5.75 0.07
N PRO A 16 -0.13 -5.84 0.28
CA PRO A 16 -0.78 -7.11 0.55
C PRO A 16 -0.75 -8.01 -0.69
N THR A 17 -0.60 -9.31 -0.47
CA THR A 17 -0.79 -10.28 -1.54
C THR A 17 -2.23 -10.35 -1.99
N PHE A 18 -2.39 -10.85 -3.21
CA PHE A 18 -3.66 -11.06 -3.87
C PHE A 18 -4.51 -12.11 -3.17
N ARG A 19 -5.76 -11.77 -2.85
CA ARG A 19 -6.70 -12.68 -2.15
C ARG A 19 -8.01 -12.89 -2.90
N LYS A 20 -8.42 -11.92 -3.71
CA LYS A 20 -9.74 -11.97 -4.35
C LYS A 20 -9.76 -11.25 -5.69
N SER A 21 -10.30 -11.88 -6.73
CA SER A 21 -10.65 -11.21 -7.99
C SER A 21 -11.88 -11.81 -8.61
N LYS A 22 -12.76 -10.95 -9.09
CA LYS A 22 -13.88 -11.32 -9.95
C LYS A 22 -13.42 -11.63 -11.38
N ILE A 23 -12.30 -11.07 -11.84
CA ILE A 23 -11.79 -11.25 -13.21
C ILE A 23 -11.36 -12.69 -13.46
N ILE A 24 -10.68 -13.30 -12.48
CA ILE A 24 -10.15 -14.66 -12.57
C ILE A 24 -10.88 -15.66 -11.67
N ASN A 25 -12.06 -15.30 -11.15
CA ASN A 25 -12.89 -16.14 -10.27
C ASN A 25 -12.12 -16.77 -9.10
N ARG A 26 -11.24 -16.00 -8.45
CA ARG A 26 -10.47 -16.45 -7.28
C ARG A 26 -11.00 -15.78 -6.01
N ILE A 27 -11.25 -16.59 -4.99
CA ILE A 27 -11.71 -16.14 -3.67
C ILE A 27 -10.98 -16.94 -2.60
N ASP A 28 -9.89 -16.38 -2.08
CA ASP A 28 -9.11 -17.00 -0.99
C ASP A 28 -9.53 -16.47 0.39
N SER A 29 -10.23 -15.33 0.42
CA SER A 29 -10.69 -14.67 1.65
C SER A 29 -12.01 -13.93 1.40
N THR A 30 -12.77 -13.73 2.48
CA THR A 30 -13.94 -12.82 2.50
C THR A 30 -13.52 -11.36 2.62
N SER A 31 -12.31 -11.06 3.09
CA SER A 31 -11.73 -9.72 3.17
C SER A 31 -10.83 -9.41 1.97
N ASP A 32 -10.79 -8.14 1.55
CA ASP A 32 -9.90 -7.70 0.47
C ASP A 32 -8.43 -7.69 0.94
N PHE A 33 -8.18 -7.26 2.17
CA PHE A 33 -6.84 -7.24 2.79
C PHE A 33 -6.84 -7.96 4.15
N PRO A 34 -5.66 -8.34 4.66
CA PRO A 34 -5.56 -9.01 5.96
C PRO A 34 -5.89 -8.10 7.15
N ILE A 35 -5.46 -6.83 7.13
CA ILE A 35 -5.51 -5.92 8.29
C ILE A 35 -6.40 -4.70 8.05
N ILE A 36 -6.43 -4.18 6.82
CA ILE A 36 -7.15 -2.94 6.47
C ILE A 36 -8.50 -3.28 5.84
N SER A 37 -9.55 -2.58 6.26
CA SER A 37 -10.89 -2.73 5.71
C SER A 37 -11.67 -1.42 5.78
N SER A 38 -12.86 -1.40 5.18
CA SER A 38 -13.81 -0.28 5.30
C SER A 38 -14.19 0.04 6.74
N LYS A 39 -14.06 -0.92 7.68
CA LYS A 39 -14.44 -0.72 9.09
C LYS A 39 -13.42 0.06 9.90
N ASN A 40 -12.14 -0.01 9.56
CA ASN A 40 -11.06 0.58 10.35
C ASN A 40 -10.24 1.63 9.59
N ILE A 41 -10.40 1.78 8.27
CA ILE A 41 -9.56 2.69 7.48
C ILE A 41 -9.63 4.15 7.94
N SER A 42 -10.78 4.62 8.42
CA SER A 42 -10.93 5.98 8.96
C SER A 42 -10.14 6.18 10.25
N GLU A 43 -10.12 5.19 11.14
CA GLU A 43 -9.33 5.21 12.38
C GLU A 43 -7.83 5.18 12.06
N ILE A 44 -7.43 4.31 11.13
CA ILE A 44 -6.05 4.22 10.62
C ILE A 44 -5.62 5.56 10.03
N ASN A 45 -6.45 6.21 9.20
CA ASN A 45 -6.12 7.52 8.62
C ASN A 45 -5.89 8.58 9.71
N SER A 46 -6.73 8.62 10.74
CA SER A 46 -6.57 9.55 11.88
C SER A 46 -5.27 9.29 12.63
N PHE A 47 -4.97 8.02 12.94
CA PHE A 47 -3.72 7.62 13.57
C PHE A 47 -2.48 8.03 12.74
N LEU A 48 -2.50 7.78 11.42
CA LEU A 48 -1.42 8.17 10.53
C LEU A 48 -1.26 9.69 10.46
N LYS A 49 -2.37 10.45 10.49
CA LYS A 49 -2.37 11.91 10.50
C LYS A 49 -1.71 12.47 11.75
N GLU A 50 -2.04 11.96 12.93
CA GLU A 50 -1.43 12.37 14.20
C GLU A 50 0.08 12.15 14.22
N ASN A 51 0.53 11.08 13.56
CA ASN A 51 1.94 10.71 13.47
C ASN A 51 2.66 11.24 12.21
N LYS A 52 1.98 12.07 11.40
CA LYS A 52 2.48 12.60 10.11
C LYS A 52 3.06 11.51 9.19
N VAL A 53 2.41 10.36 9.16
CA VAL A 53 2.78 9.22 8.31
C VAL A 53 1.89 9.21 7.07
N LEU A 54 2.47 8.94 5.90
CA LEU A 54 1.73 8.60 4.70
C LEU A 54 1.75 7.07 4.52
N LEU A 55 0.58 6.46 4.45
CA LEU A 55 0.44 5.07 4.04
C LEU A 55 0.14 4.98 2.54
N VAL A 56 1.02 4.35 1.79
CA VAL A 56 0.84 4.05 0.37
C VAL A 56 0.34 2.62 0.25
N ILE A 57 -0.90 2.44 -0.17
CA ILE A 57 -1.50 1.12 -0.39
C ILE A 57 -1.34 0.75 -1.86
N LYS A 58 -0.57 -0.30 -2.13
CA LYS A 58 -0.39 -0.86 -3.47
C LYS A 58 -1.12 -2.21 -3.59
N PRO A 59 -2.39 -2.22 -4.03
CA PRO A 59 -3.12 -3.47 -4.23
C PRO A 59 -2.56 -4.28 -5.40
N HIS A 60 -2.85 -5.58 -5.42
CA HIS A 60 -2.52 -6.43 -6.55
C HIS A 60 -3.29 -5.98 -7.81
N PRO A 61 -2.70 -6.01 -9.03
CA PRO A 61 -3.34 -5.53 -10.26
C PRO A 61 -4.63 -6.26 -10.69
N TYR A 62 -4.87 -7.45 -10.14
CA TYR A 62 -6.11 -8.20 -10.37
C TYR A 62 -7.18 -7.97 -9.29
N GLN A 63 -6.88 -7.15 -8.27
CA GLN A 63 -7.77 -6.84 -7.16
C GLN A 63 -8.22 -5.38 -7.23
N ASN A 64 -9.04 -5.08 -8.23
CA ASN A 64 -9.39 -3.71 -8.61
C ASN A 64 -10.67 -3.18 -7.96
N ASP A 65 -11.46 -4.07 -7.32
CA ASP A 65 -12.78 -3.78 -6.76
C ASP A 65 -12.75 -3.47 -5.25
N ILE A 66 -11.78 -2.69 -4.79
CA ILE A 66 -11.67 -2.33 -3.36
C ILE A 66 -12.27 -0.94 -3.14
N GLU A 67 -13.59 -0.90 -2.94
CA GLU A 67 -14.38 0.33 -2.94
C GLU A 67 -13.90 1.38 -1.92
N PHE A 68 -13.51 0.95 -0.73
CA PHE A 68 -13.08 1.88 0.32
C PHE A 68 -11.76 2.60 -0.01
N LEU A 69 -10.96 2.10 -0.96
CA LEU A 69 -9.76 2.80 -1.44
C LEU A 69 -10.08 3.89 -2.47
N ASN A 70 -11.33 4.00 -2.92
CA ASN A 70 -11.79 5.10 -3.79
C ASN A 70 -12.27 6.31 -2.97
N LEU A 71 -12.24 6.22 -1.64
CA LEU A 71 -12.52 7.34 -0.74
C LEU A 71 -11.27 8.22 -0.60
N GLU A 72 -11.51 9.52 -0.40
CA GLU A 72 -10.43 10.48 -0.17
C GLU A 72 -9.98 10.46 1.29
N PHE A 73 -8.68 10.25 1.48
CA PHE A 73 -8.01 10.25 2.78
C PHE A 73 -6.84 11.22 2.76
N THR A 74 -6.53 11.81 3.92
CA THR A 74 -5.42 12.77 4.03
C THR A 74 -4.06 12.09 4.14
N ASN A 75 -4.00 10.86 4.65
CA ASN A 75 -2.76 10.17 5.01
C ASN A 75 -2.70 8.74 4.46
N ILE A 76 -3.65 8.37 3.59
CA ILE A 76 -3.68 7.08 2.91
C ILE A 76 -3.87 7.36 1.42
N ILE A 77 -3.02 6.78 0.57
CA ILE A 77 -3.18 6.86 -0.88
C ILE A 77 -3.15 5.47 -1.50
N LYS A 78 -3.95 5.27 -2.54
CA LYS A 78 -3.85 4.11 -3.42
C LYS A 78 -2.78 4.39 -4.49
N PHE A 79 -1.92 3.42 -4.76
CA PHE A 79 -0.86 3.54 -5.77
C PHE A 79 -0.71 2.26 -6.58
N THR A 80 -1.12 2.29 -7.85
CA THR A 80 -1.25 1.11 -8.71
C THR A 80 -0.04 0.89 -9.62
N ASN A 81 -0.12 -0.10 -10.51
CA ASN A 81 0.91 -0.28 -11.56
C ASN A 81 0.78 0.79 -12.65
N GLU A 82 -0.43 1.23 -12.93
CA GLU A 82 -0.71 2.33 -13.86
C GLU A 82 -0.09 3.63 -13.33
N ASP A 83 -0.16 3.89 -12.03
CA ASP A 83 0.48 5.06 -11.41
C ASP A 83 2.02 5.02 -11.52
N LEU A 84 2.62 3.85 -11.31
CA LEU A 84 4.06 3.63 -11.51
C LEU A 84 4.45 3.92 -12.97
N ALA A 85 3.68 3.38 -13.93
CA ALA A 85 3.93 3.58 -15.36
C ALA A 85 3.78 5.05 -15.76
N MET A 86 2.71 5.73 -15.32
CA MET A 86 2.49 7.16 -15.60
C MET A 86 3.60 8.05 -15.03
N LYS A 87 4.18 7.66 -13.88
CA LYS A 87 5.29 8.39 -13.24
C LYS A 87 6.67 7.94 -13.73
N ASN A 88 6.75 6.94 -14.61
CA ASN A 88 8.00 6.31 -15.05
C ASN A 88 8.89 5.90 -13.86
N VAL A 89 8.29 5.27 -12.85
CA VAL A 89 8.96 4.77 -11.64
C VAL A 89 8.87 3.26 -11.62
N LEU A 90 9.99 2.58 -11.38
CA LEU A 90 10.04 1.14 -11.15
C LEU A 90 9.63 0.79 -9.72
N LEU A 91 9.04 -0.39 -9.51
CA LEU A 91 8.66 -0.85 -8.17
C LEU A 91 9.82 -0.83 -7.17
N TYR A 92 11.01 -1.25 -7.58
CA TYR A 92 12.19 -1.27 -6.71
C TYR A 92 12.71 0.13 -6.36
N GLU A 93 12.50 1.11 -7.23
CA GLU A 93 12.80 2.51 -6.92
C GLU A 93 11.84 3.06 -5.87
N LEU A 94 10.56 2.66 -5.92
CA LEU A 94 9.58 2.96 -4.87
C LEU A 94 9.98 2.30 -3.55
N LEU A 95 10.31 1.01 -3.54
CA LEU A 95 10.76 0.28 -2.34
C LEU A 95 11.99 0.94 -1.71
N GLY A 96 12.95 1.39 -2.51
CA GLY A 96 14.12 2.12 -2.01
C GLY A 96 13.79 3.47 -1.34
N GLN A 97 12.64 4.08 -1.66
CA GLN A 97 12.26 5.43 -1.22
C GLN A 97 11.36 5.47 0.02
N VAL A 98 10.75 4.36 0.43
CA VAL A 98 9.86 4.32 1.61
C VAL A 98 10.63 4.04 2.91
N ASP A 99 10.08 4.42 4.06
CA ASP A 99 10.68 4.22 5.38
C ASP A 99 10.42 2.82 5.94
N ALA A 100 9.32 2.17 5.57
CA ALA A 100 8.97 0.83 6.00
C ALA A 100 8.06 0.13 4.97
N LEU A 101 8.03 -1.20 5.04
CA LEU A 101 7.14 -2.05 4.26
C LEU A 101 6.24 -2.87 5.19
N VAL A 102 4.94 -2.88 4.90
CA VAL A 102 3.99 -3.84 5.47
C VAL A 102 3.55 -4.77 4.34
N THR A 103 3.72 -6.08 4.50
CA THR A 103 3.31 -7.09 3.54
C THR A 103 2.79 -8.33 4.29
N ASP A 104 2.49 -9.41 3.59
CA ASP A 104 2.07 -10.67 4.23
C ASP A 104 2.96 -11.83 3.79
N TYR A 105 2.67 -12.48 2.67
CA TYR A 105 3.44 -13.64 2.18
C TYR A 105 3.93 -13.40 0.74
N SER A 106 4.49 -12.21 0.50
CA SER A 106 5.03 -11.81 -0.79
C SER A 106 6.55 -11.98 -0.86
N SER A 107 7.08 -12.35 -2.03
CA SER A 107 8.53 -12.42 -2.25
C SER A 107 9.24 -11.08 -2.05
N VAL A 108 8.51 -9.97 -2.24
CA VAL A 108 9.04 -8.60 -2.03
C VAL A 108 9.57 -8.39 -0.62
N TYR A 109 9.11 -9.19 0.35
CA TYR A 109 9.64 -9.22 1.70
C TYR A 109 11.16 -9.42 1.69
N PHE A 110 11.63 -10.44 0.98
CA PHE A 110 13.05 -10.78 0.92
C PHE A 110 13.86 -9.71 0.20
N ASP A 111 13.31 -9.10 -0.85
CA ASP A 111 13.97 -8.02 -1.57
C ASP A 111 14.11 -6.77 -0.69
N PHE A 112 13.08 -6.45 0.09
CA PHE A 112 13.07 -5.27 0.95
C PHE A 112 14.00 -5.41 2.17
N LEU A 113 14.29 -6.62 2.64
CA LEU A 113 15.27 -6.85 3.71
C LEU A 113 16.65 -6.24 3.38
N LEU A 114 17.01 -6.17 2.09
CA LEU A 114 18.27 -5.56 1.64
C LEU A 114 18.37 -4.07 1.97
N THR A 115 17.24 -3.41 2.19
CA THR A 115 17.18 -1.97 2.56
C THR A 115 17.53 -1.71 4.02
N GLN A 116 17.53 -2.75 4.88
CA GLN A 116 17.71 -2.66 6.34
C GLN A 116 16.70 -1.72 7.04
N LYS A 117 15.53 -1.52 6.44
CA LYS A 117 14.43 -0.73 6.99
C LYS A 117 13.40 -1.64 7.67
N PRO A 118 12.55 -1.10 8.57
CA PRO A 118 11.48 -1.87 9.20
C PRO A 118 10.57 -2.56 8.18
N ILE A 119 10.26 -3.82 8.45
CA ILE A 119 9.33 -4.63 7.68
C ILE A 119 8.46 -5.48 8.62
N ASP A 120 7.17 -5.62 8.28
CA ASP A 120 6.19 -6.47 8.96
C ASP A 120 5.31 -7.20 7.93
#